data_AF-E2ARH5-F1
#
_entry.id   AF-E2ARH5-F1
#
_cell.length_a   1.000
_cell.length_b   1.000
_cell.length_c   1.000
_cell.angle_alpha   90.00
_cell.angle_beta   90.00
_cell.angle_gamma   90.00
#
_symmetry.space_group_name_H-M   'P 1'
#
loop_
_entity.id
_entity.type
_entity.pdbx_description
1 polymer ?
#
loop_
_entity_poly.entity_id
_entity_poly.type
_entity_poly.pdbx_seq_one_letter_code
_entity_poly.pdbx_strand_id
1 'polypeptide(L)'
;RSRRLPVEGWYPYNVTRTPAFEITAGHQGIAIIIACFHNVALDTLVTGLITVACCQLAILERNIISIDNQKNRQGDKNKSFLEVLSYQQLKKCIMHSNMIFFFTREIQDIFNIIIFFQFLSNCIIICLIAFNVSQVDL
;
A
#
# COMPACT_ATOMS: atom_id res chain seq x y z
N ARG A 1 10.95 43.26 -9.75
CA ARG A 1 11.30 41.84 -9.52
C ARG A 1 10.16 41.00 -10.06
N SER A 2 10.35 40.28 -11.17
CA SER A 2 9.27 39.50 -11.81
C SER A 2 8.88 38.33 -10.90
N ARG A 3 7.62 38.25 -10.47
CA ARG A 3 7.11 37.13 -9.66
C ARG A 3 6.95 35.91 -10.57
N ARG A 4 7.61 34.79 -10.24
CA ARG A 4 7.48 33.51 -10.94
C ARG A 4 6.69 32.51 -10.09
N LEU A 5 5.88 31.69 -10.73
CA LEU A 5 5.13 30.63 -10.05
C LEU A 5 6.09 29.51 -9.59
N PRO A 6 5.78 28.82 -8.47
CA PRO A 6 6.56 27.67 -8.01
C PRO A 6 6.68 26.55 -9.05
N VAL A 7 5.60 26.27 -9.78
CA VAL A 7 5.59 25.32 -10.89
C VAL A 7 5.35 26.10 -12.18
N GLU A 8 6.27 26.00 -13.13
CA GLU A 8 6.10 26.60 -14.45
C GLU A 8 4.98 25.87 -15.22
N GLY A 9 4.03 26.64 -15.75
CA GLY A 9 2.88 26.11 -16.46
C GLY A 9 2.28 27.18 -17.37
N TRP A 10 1.62 26.73 -18.43
CA TRP A 10 0.89 27.64 -19.33
C TRP A 10 -0.50 27.91 -18.77
N TYR A 11 -0.85 29.19 -18.66
CA TYR A 11 -2.17 29.64 -18.20
C TYR A 11 -2.76 30.61 -19.23
N PRO A 12 -4.08 30.54 -19.52
CA PRO A 12 -4.74 31.42 -20.49
C PRO A 12 -4.94 32.86 -19.96
N TYR A 13 -4.32 33.22 -18.83
CA TYR A 13 -4.39 34.54 -18.20
C TYR A 13 -3.02 34.97 -17.66
N ASN A 14 -2.85 36.27 -17.40
CA ASN A 14 -1.56 36.81 -16.97
C ASN A 14 -1.30 36.53 -15.48
N VAL A 15 -0.60 35.42 -15.21
CA VAL A 15 -0.23 34.96 -13.86
C VAL A 15 0.77 35.86 -13.15
N THR A 16 1.37 36.85 -13.81
CA THR A 16 2.35 37.77 -13.19
C THR A 16 1.67 38.95 -12.47
N ARG A 17 0.38 39.20 -12.70
CA ARG A 17 -0.38 40.29 -12.08
C ARG A 17 -1.14 39.85 -10.83
N THR A 18 -1.16 40.70 -9.81
CA THR A 18 -2.06 40.55 -8.65
C THR A 18 -3.51 40.83 -9.09
N PRO A 19 -4.52 40.07 -8.62
CA PRO A 19 -4.48 38.98 -7.63
C PRO A 19 -4.26 37.57 -8.22
N ALA A 20 -4.23 37.43 -9.55
CA ALA A 20 -4.14 36.13 -10.22
C ALA A 20 -2.92 35.31 -9.78
N PHE A 21 -1.76 35.95 -9.61
CA PHE A 21 -0.54 35.29 -9.10
C PHE A 21 -0.77 34.53 -7.79
N GLU A 22 -1.39 35.18 -6.81
CA GLU A 22 -1.55 34.65 -5.45
C GLU A 22 -2.57 33.49 -5.44
N ILE A 23 -3.63 33.61 -6.23
CA ILE A 23 -4.63 32.56 -6.42
C ILE A 23 -3.99 31.34 -7.08
N THR A 24 -3.25 31.52 -8.17
CA THR A 24 -2.61 30.41 -8.89
C THR A 24 -1.53 29.75 -8.03
N ALA A 25 -0.72 30.52 -7.30
CA ALA A 25 0.28 29.98 -6.38
C ALA A 25 -0.37 29.19 -5.23
N GLY A 26 -1.47 29.71 -4.65
CA GLY A 26 -2.24 29.00 -3.64
C GLY A 26 -2.85 27.69 -4.17
N HIS A 27 -3.41 27.74 -5.39
CA HIS A 27 -3.94 26.56 -6.07
C HIS A 27 -2.85 25.49 -6.32
N GLN A 28 -1.66 25.90 -6.79
CA GLN A 28 -0.52 24.99 -6.98
C GLN A 28 -0.10 24.34 -5.66
N GLY A 29 -0.03 25.12 -4.57
CA GLY A 29 0.30 24.59 -3.24
C GLY A 29 -0.71 23.54 -2.76
N ILE A 30 -2.01 23.83 -2.87
CA ILE A 30 -3.07 22.88 -2.51
C ILE A 30 -2.99 21.63 -3.37
N ALA A 31 -2.79 21.77 -4.68
CA ALA A 31 -2.67 20.64 -5.60
C ALA A 31 -1.48 19.72 -5.23
N ILE A 32 -0.33 20.30 -4.88
CA ILE A 32 0.85 19.53 -4.43
C ILE A 32 0.54 18.79 -3.12
N ILE A 33 -0.07 19.45 -2.14
CA ILE A 33 -0.44 18.82 -0.86
C ILE A 33 -1.38 17.64 -1.09
N ILE A 34 -2.40 17.81 -1.94
CA ILE A 34 -3.35 16.75 -2.28
C ILE A 34 -2.63 15.59 -2.97
N ALA A 35 -1.73 15.88 -3.92
CA ALA A 35 -0.95 14.85 -4.63
C ALA A 35 -0.05 14.06 -3.67
N CYS A 36 0.65 14.74 -2.76
CA CYS A 36 1.45 14.10 -1.71
C CYS A 36 0.59 13.21 -0.81
N PHE A 37 -0.58 13.70 -0.38
CA PHE A 37 -1.48 12.92 0.47
C PHE A 37 -1.99 11.67 -0.25
N HIS A 38 -2.40 11.78 -1.53
CA HIS A 38 -2.82 10.62 -2.32
C HIS A 38 -1.71 9.59 -2.47
N ASN A 39 -0.48 10.04 -2.73
CA ASN A 39 0.67 9.16 -2.86
C ASN A 39 0.93 8.36 -1.57
N VAL A 40 1.03 9.05 -0.43
CA VAL A 40 1.24 8.41 0.88
C VAL A 40 0.06 7.50 1.26
N ALA A 41 -1.17 7.93 0.97
CA ALA A 41 -2.37 7.14 1.28
C ALA A 41 -2.41 5.83 0.49
N LEU A 42 -2.05 5.84 -0.79
CA LEU A 42 -1.98 4.63 -1.62
C LEU A 42 -0.94 3.64 -1.07
N ASP A 43 0.28 4.10 -0.79
CA ASP A 43 1.35 3.26 -0.24
C ASP A 43 0.97 2.66 1.12
N THR A 44 0.34 3.49 1.97
CA THR A 44 -0.14 3.07 3.29
C THR A 44 -1.29 2.07 3.18
N LEU A 45 -2.23 2.29 2.26
CA LEU A 45 -3.38 1.41 2.05
C LEU A 45 -2.91 0.03 1.57
N VAL A 46 -2.05 -0.03 0.55
CA VAL A 46 -1.49 -1.29 0.04
C VAL A 46 -0.75 -2.04 1.14
N THR A 47 0.17 -1.37 1.84
CA THR A 47 0.95 -1.99 2.91
C THR A 47 0.07 -2.43 4.08
N GLY A 48 -0.95 -1.65 4.42
CA GLY A 48 -1.91 -1.95 5.48
C GLY A 48 -2.75 -3.18 5.15
N LEU A 49 -3.26 -3.28 3.93
CA LEU A 49 -4.04 -4.44 3.48
C LEU A 49 -3.19 -5.72 3.47
N ILE A 50 -1.94 -5.65 3.01
CA ILE A 50 -0.99 -6.77 3.07
C ILE A 50 -0.70 -7.16 4.54
N THR A 51 -0.51 -6.17 5.41
CA THR A 51 -0.26 -6.42 6.84
C THR A 51 -1.45 -7.11 7.50
N VAL A 52 -2.68 -6.66 7.21
CA VAL A 52 -3.90 -7.31 7.71
C VAL A 52 -3.97 -8.76 7.24
N ALA A 53 -3.68 -9.03 5.96
CA ALA A 53 -3.61 -10.38 5.43
C ALA A 53 -2.58 -11.25 6.20
N CYS A 54 -1.37 -10.75 6.42
CA CYS A 54 -0.33 -11.44 7.20
C CYS A 54 -0.75 -11.67 8.66
N CYS A 55 -1.36 -10.69 9.32
CA CYS A 55 -1.84 -10.82 10.70
C CYS A 55 -2.92 -11.90 10.83
N GLN A 56 -3.87 -11.96 9.89
CA GLN A 56 -4.91 -13.00 9.89
C GLN A 56 -4.30 -14.40 9.71
N LEU A 57 -3.27 -14.54 8.87
CA LEU A 57 -2.51 -15.79 8.74
C LEU A 57 -1.78 -16.17 10.04
N ALA A 58 -1.13 -15.21 10.71
CA ALA A 58 -0.40 -15.47 11.95
C ALA A 58 -1.33 -15.86 13.12
N ILE A 59 -2.50 -15.23 13.23
CA ILE A 59 -3.52 -15.59 14.24
C ILE A 59 -3.99 -17.04 14.01
N LEU A 60 -4.21 -17.39 12.75
CA LEU A 60 -4.64 -18.72 12.36
C LEU A 60 -3.59 -19.80 12.68
N GLU A 61 -2.32 -19.53 12.38
CA GLU A 61 -1.19 -20.40 12.74
C GLU A 61 -1.12 -20.63 14.25
N ARG A 62 -1.20 -19.56 15.05
CA ARG A 62 -1.19 -19.64 16.52
C ARG A 62 -2.35 -20.46 17.06
N ASN A 63 -3.55 -20.30 16.48
CA ASN A 63 -4.70 -21.11 16.85
C ASN A 63 -4.42 -22.59 16.60
N ILE A 64 -3.91 -22.97 15.42
CA ILE A 64 -3.56 -24.37 15.13
C ILE A 64 -2.55 -24.93 16.13
N ILE A 65 -1.45 -24.22 16.37
CA ILE A 65 -0.40 -24.64 17.31
C ILE A 65 -0.97 -24.81 18.72
N SER A 66 -1.89 -23.94 19.15
CA SER A 66 -2.52 -24.03 20.46
C SER A 66 -3.36 -25.29 20.64
N ILE A 67 -4.06 -25.74 19.57
CA ILE A 67 -4.86 -26.96 19.62
C ILE A 67 -3.97 -28.22 19.56
N ASP A 68 -2.89 -28.22 18.77
CA ASP A 68 -1.92 -29.32 18.77
C ASP A 68 -1.21 -29.48 20.13
N ASN A 69 -0.89 -28.38 20.80
CA ASN A 69 -0.35 -28.42 22.16
C ASN A 69 -1.36 -28.96 23.19
N GLN A 70 -2.65 -28.66 23.03
CA GLN A 70 -3.72 -29.25 23.85
C GLN A 70 -3.88 -30.75 23.61
N LYS A 71 -3.78 -31.20 22.36
CA LYS A 71 -3.75 -32.63 21.97
C LYS A 71 -2.67 -33.41 22.71
N ASN A 72 -1.46 -32.88 22.73
CA ASN A 72 -0.33 -33.54 23.38
C ASN A 72 -0.45 -33.60 24.91
N ARG A 73 -1.17 -32.66 25.54
CA ARG A 73 -1.37 -32.65 27.01
C ARG A 73 -2.48 -33.58 27.51
N GLN A 74 -3.47 -33.90 26.68
CA GLN A 74 -4.72 -34.53 27.18
C GLN A 74 -4.81 -36.06 27.02
N GLY A 75 -3.76 -36.73 26.55
CA GLY A 75 -3.52 -38.19 26.68
C GLY A 75 -4.72 -39.14 26.45
N ASP A 76 -4.75 -39.78 25.28
CA ASP A 76 -5.48 -41.01 24.82
C ASP A 76 -6.99 -41.17 25.10
N LYS A 77 -7.60 -40.45 26.04
CA LYS A 77 -9.00 -40.65 26.43
C LYS A 77 -10.01 -40.10 25.42
N ASN A 78 -9.59 -39.31 24.43
CA ASN A 78 -10.48 -38.68 23.46
C ASN A 78 -9.86 -38.50 22.05
N LYS A 79 -9.02 -39.45 21.63
CA LYS A 79 -8.23 -39.38 20.36
C LYS A 79 -9.09 -39.11 19.12
N SER A 80 -10.24 -39.77 18.99
CA SER A 80 -11.13 -39.68 17.83
C SER A 80 -11.85 -38.33 17.72
N PHE A 81 -12.36 -37.79 18.84
CA PHE A 81 -12.99 -36.46 18.87
C PHE A 81 -11.97 -35.36 18.54
N LEU A 82 -10.75 -35.55 19.03
CA LEU A 82 -9.69 -34.57 18.88
C LEU A 82 -9.03 -34.61 17.49
N GLU A 83 -8.97 -35.77 16.82
CA GLU A 83 -8.59 -35.86 15.40
C GLU A 83 -9.59 -35.14 14.49
N VAL A 84 -10.89 -35.30 14.73
CA VAL A 84 -11.95 -34.61 13.97
C VAL A 84 -11.85 -33.09 14.19
N LEU A 85 -11.55 -32.65 15.41
CA LEU A 85 -11.36 -31.24 15.73
C LEU A 85 -10.13 -30.63 15.02
N SER A 86 -8.99 -31.33 15.03
CA SER A 86 -7.78 -30.92 14.31
C SER A 86 -8.02 -30.85 12.80
N TYR A 87 -8.74 -31.81 12.22
CA TYR A 87 -9.07 -31.80 10.79
C TYR A 87 -10.02 -30.66 10.40
N GLN A 88 -11.02 -30.37 11.23
CA GLN A 88 -11.93 -29.24 11.01
C GLN A 88 -11.22 -27.89 11.10
N GLN A 89 -10.27 -27.73 12.02
CA GLN A 89 -9.48 -26.50 12.15
C GLN A 89 -8.46 -26.34 11.04
N LEU A 90 -7.82 -27.43 10.59
CA LEU A 90 -6.97 -27.43 9.41
C LEU A 90 -7.77 -27.08 8.15
N LYS A 91 -8.97 -27.64 7.99
CA LYS A 91 -9.89 -27.29 6.91
C LYS A 91 -10.30 -25.81 6.97
N LYS A 92 -10.61 -25.30 8.16
CA LYS A 92 -10.94 -23.89 8.38
C LYS A 92 -9.74 -22.97 8.12
N CYS A 93 -8.53 -23.45 8.40
CA CYS A 93 -7.27 -22.77 8.11
C CYS A 93 -6.99 -22.69 6.61
N ILE A 94 -7.11 -23.81 5.91
CA ILE A 94 -6.98 -23.84 4.45
C ILE A 94 -8.05 -22.93 3.82
N MET A 95 -9.28 -22.94 4.34
CA MET A 95 -10.34 -22.06 3.86
C MET A 95 -10.06 -20.58 4.14
N HIS A 96 -9.51 -20.24 5.31
CA HIS A 96 -9.17 -18.86 5.65
C HIS A 96 -7.94 -18.37 4.89
N SER A 97 -6.91 -19.19 4.75
CA SER A 97 -5.75 -18.92 3.89
C SER A 97 -6.16 -18.75 2.43
N ASN A 98 -7.09 -19.57 1.93
CA ASN A 98 -7.64 -19.42 0.58
C ASN A 98 -8.47 -18.13 0.43
N MET A 99 -9.18 -17.70 1.48
CA MET A 99 -9.91 -16.43 1.48
C MET A 99 -8.95 -15.23 1.53
N ILE A 100 -7.85 -15.32 2.28
CA ILE A 100 -6.78 -14.32 2.30
C ILE A 100 -6.08 -14.29 0.94
N PHE A 101 -5.84 -15.44 0.32
CA PHE A 101 -5.30 -15.53 -1.03
C PHE A 101 -6.21 -14.86 -2.05
N PHE A 102 -7.53 -15.08 -1.96
CA PHE A 102 -8.51 -14.41 -2.81
C PHE A 102 -8.48 -12.89 -2.57
N PHE A 103 -8.49 -12.45 -1.31
CA PHE A 103 -8.39 -11.04 -0.95
C PHE A 103 -7.11 -10.38 -1.46
N THR A 104 -5.96 -11.01 -1.26
CA THR A 104 -4.67 -10.54 -1.79
C THR A 104 -4.67 -10.54 -3.31
N ARG A 105 -5.36 -11.48 -3.97
CA ARG A 105 -5.50 -11.48 -5.43
C ARG A 105 -6.33 -10.31 -5.92
N GLU A 106 -7.45 -9.99 -5.26
CA GLU A 106 -8.25 -8.81 -5.59
C GLU A 106 -7.46 -7.50 -5.37
N ILE A 107 -6.71 -7.41 -4.26
CA ILE A 107 -5.80 -6.29 -4.02
C ILE A 107 -4.76 -6.21 -5.12
N GLN A 108 -4.14 -7.33 -5.45
CA GLN A 108 -3.14 -7.38 -6.49
C GLN A 108 -3.73 -6.94 -7.83
N ASP A 109 -4.91 -7.42 -8.23
CA ASP A 109 -5.53 -7.02 -9.50
C ASP A 109 -5.86 -5.52 -9.54
N ILE A 110 -6.34 -4.93 -8.42
CA ILE A 110 -6.64 -3.49 -8.32
C ILE A 110 -5.36 -2.65 -8.33
N PHE A 111 -4.37 -3.01 -7.51
CA PHE A 111 -3.19 -2.18 -7.27
C PHE A 111 -2.02 -2.49 -8.20
N ASN A 112 -2.00 -3.62 -8.91
CA ASN A 112 -0.88 -4.01 -9.78
C ASN A 112 -0.60 -2.93 -10.84
N ILE A 113 -1.63 -2.46 -11.54
CA ILE A 113 -1.46 -1.42 -12.56
C ILE A 113 -1.02 -0.09 -11.93
N ILE A 114 -1.55 0.25 -10.75
CA ILE A 114 -1.20 1.47 -10.02
C ILE A 114 0.27 1.43 -9.60
N ILE A 115 0.70 0.33 -8.99
CA ILE A 115 2.08 0.09 -8.55
C ILE A 115 3.03 0.12 -9.75
N PHE A 116 2.64 -0.46 -10.89
CA PHE A 116 3.44 -0.42 -12.11
C PHE A 116 3.70 1.01 -12.58
N PHE A 117 2.66 1.85 -12.69
CA PHE A 117 2.81 3.25 -13.06
C PHE A 117 3.59 4.05 -12.02
N GLN A 118 3.41 3.75 -10.74
CA GLN A 118 4.15 4.38 -9.65
C GLN A 118 5.66 4.10 -9.78
N PHE A 119 6.06 2.85 -10.00
CA PHE A 119 7.46 2.50 -10.24
C PHE A 119 8.01 3.12 -11.52
N LEU A 120 7.26 3.05 -12.63
CA LEU A 120 7.68 3.64 -13.89
C LEU A 120 7.90 5.16 -13.75
N SER A 121 6.96 5.86 -13.12
CA SER A 121 7.07 7.30 -12.85
C SER A 121 8.27 7.61 -11.96
N ASN A 122 8.49 6.83 -10.90
CA ASN A 122 9.65 7.01 -10.02
C ASN A 122 10.96 6.77 -10.75
N CYS A 123 11.05 5.75 -11.60
CA CYS A 123 12.23 5.52 -12.43
C CYS A 123 12.52 6.72 -13.33
N ILE A 124 11.50 7.24 -14.04
CA ILE A 124 11.66 8.43 -14.90
C ILE A 124 12.12 9.63 -14.08
N ILE A 125 11.47 9.89 -12.94
CA ILE A 125 11.81 11.00 -12.04
C ILE A 125 13.25 10.86 -11.55
N ILE A 126 13.67 9.69 -11.08
CA ILE A 126 15.04 9.44 -10.60
C ILE A 126 16.04 9.63 -11.73
N CYS A 127 15.77 9.12 -12.93
CA CYS A 127 16.64 9.31 -14.09
C CYS A 127 16.78 10.80 -14.45
N LEU A 128 15.69 11.57 -14.45
CA LEU A 128 15.72 13.00 -14.73
C LEU A 128 16.43 13.78 -13.62
N ILE A 129 16.23 13.42 -12.36
CA ILE A 129 16.94 14.03 -11.23
C ILE A 129 18.44 13.74 -11.34
N ALA A 130 18.84 12.49 -11.59
CA ALA A 130 20.23 12.10 -11.75
C ALA A 130 20.90 12.83 -12.94
N PHE A 131 20.19 12.94 -14.06
CA PHE A 131 20.66 13.72 -15.21
C PHE A 131 20.81 15.20 -14.88
N ASN A 132 19.81 15.83 -14.25
CA ASN A 132 19.90 17.22 -13.82
C ASN A 132 21.07 17.42 -12.86
N VAL A 133 21.23 16.56 -11.85
CA VAL A 133 22.35 16.62 -10.90
C VAL A 133 23.69 16.46 -11.62
N SER A 134 23.79 15.60 -12.63
CA SER A 134 25.01 15.44 -13.43
C SER A 134 25.32 16.64 -14.34
N GLN A 135 24.32 17.44 -14.71
CA GLN A 135 24.51 18.68 -15.48
C GLN A 135 24.71 19.91 -14.61
N VAL A 136 24.29 19.85 -13.35
CA VAL A 136 24.66 20.82 -12.32
C VAL A 136 26.10 20.49 -11.93
N ASP A 137 27.04 20.91 -12.78
CA ASP A 137 28.47 20.84 -12.49
C ASP A 137 28.80 21.66 -11.21
N LEU A 138 29.83 21.16 -10.53
CA LEU A 138 30.64 21.81 -9.49
C LEU A 138 31.09 23.23 -9.90
#